data_AF-A0AAU6Y896-F1
#
_entry.id   AF-A0AAU6Y896-F1
#
_cell.length_a   1.000
_cell.length_b   1.000
_cell.length_c   1.000
_cell.angle_alpha   90.00
_cell.angle_beta   90.00
_cell.angle_gamma   90.00
#
_symmetry.space_group_name_H-M   'P 1'
#
loop_
_entity.id
_entity.type
_entity.pdbx_description
1 polymer ?
#
loop_
_entity_poly.entity_id
_entity_poly.type
_entity_poly.pdbx_seq_one_letter_code
_entity_poly.pdbx_strand_id
1 'polypeptide(L)'
;MERESIKAITERVRKEREQVILNGGTEAATIQPEPQTVKPFDGEASTIAPPISVKPPPVILTDGQDLAELIQQITSVKVSGQTKMLIRFDDKHMPVLNMLQPALKINVVQFVNFLVERFFETNPDIKTLMKNSLKNSLKEI
;
A
#
# COMPACT_ATOMS: atom_id res chain seq x y z
N MET A 1 -22.84 -34.29 5.04
CA MET A 1 -22.17 -33.08 5.56
C MET A 1 -22.85 -31.89 4.88
N GLU A 2 -23.88 -31.35 5.52
CA GLU A 2 -24.74 -30.31 4.95
C GLU A 2 -23.98 -28.99 4.89
N ARG A 3 -23.83 -28.40 3.71
CA ARG A 3 -23.20 -27.09 3.53
C ARG A 3 -24.25 -26.03 3.85
N GLU A 4 -24.14 -25.40 5.02
CA GLU A 4 -24.97 -24.24 5.37
C GLU A 4 -24.84 -23.18 4.25
N SER A 5 -25.98 -22.75 3.70
CA SER A 5 -26.00 -21.71 2.66
C SER A 5 -25.45 -20.40 3.23
N ILE A 6 -24.71 -19.64 2.42
CA ILE A 6 -24.10 -18.35 2.80
C ILE A 6 -25.13 -17.39 3.44
N LYS A 7 -26.40 -17.51 3.03
CA LYS A 7 -27.53 -16.77 3.63
C LYS A 7 -27.72 -17.09 5.13
N ALA A 8 -27.60 -18.36 5.53
CA ALA A 8 -27.73 -18.79 6.92
C ALA A 8 -26.58 -18.29 7.80
N ILE A 9 -25.36 -18.23 7.24
CA ILE A 9 -24.17 -17.71 7.94
C ILE A 9 -24.34 -16.20 8.21
N THR A 10 -24.81 -15.46 7.20
CA THR A 10 -24.99 -14.00 7.32
C THR A 10 -26.06 -13.64 8.34
N GLU A 11 -27.13 -14.43 8.42
CA GLU A 11 -28.22 -14.23 9.38
C GLU A 11 -27.80 -14.59 10.82
N ARG A 12 -26.96 -15.61 11.01
CA ARG A 12 -26.39 -15.97 12.31
C ARG A 12 -25.49 -14.86 12.86
N VAL A 13 -24.58 -14.33 12.04
CA VAL A 13 -23.66 -13.24 12.45
C VAL A 13 -24.40 -11.95 12.79
N ARG A 14 -25.50 -11.66 12.08
CA ARG A 14 -26.35 -10.49 12.39
C ARG A 14 -27.03 -10.62 13.75
N LYS A 15 -27.65 -11.78 14.03
CA LYS A 15 -28.30 -12.04 15.33
C LYS A 15 -27.32 -12.00 16.50
N GLU A 16 -26.11 -12.50 16.32
CA GLU A 16 -25.08 -12.52 17.37
C GLU A 16 -24.62 -11.10 17.74
N ARG A 17 -24.48 -10.19 16.77
CA ARG A 17 -24.15 -8.78 17.03
C ARG A 17 -25.28 -8.01 17.71
N GLU A 18 -26.53 -8.32 17.38
CA GLU A 18 -27.70 -7.70 18.02
C GLU A 18 -27.88 -8.20 19.48
N GLN A 19 -27.45 -9.42 19.80
CA GLN A 19 -27.49 -9.97 21.16
C GLN A 19 -26.42 -9.39 22.10
N VAL A 20 -25.24 -9.04 21.58
CA VAL A 20 -24.15 -8.41 22.35
C VAL A 20 -24.52 -7.00 22.83
N ILE A 21 -25.43 -6.31 22.14
CA ILE A 21 -25.85 -4.94 22.47
C ILE A 21 -26.92 -4.90 23.59
N LEU A 22 -27.67 -6.00 23.79
CA LEU A 22 -28.76 -6.06 24.78
C LEU A 22 -28.30 -6.53 26.17
N ASN A 23 -27.15 -7.21 26.29
CA ASN A 23 -26.59 -7.70 27.56
C ASN A 23 -25.46 -6.79 28.07
N GLY A 24 -25.78 -5.52 28.33
CA GLY A 24 -24.82 -4.49 28.71
C GLY A 24 -23.74 -4.92 29.72
N GLY A 25 -22.50 -4.54 29.41
CA GLY A 25 -21.35 -4.65 30.31
C GLY A 25 -20.41 -3.48 30.08
N THR A 26 -20.58 -2.44 30.90
CA THR A 26 -19.67 -1.30 31.03
C THR A 26 -18.37 -1.76 31.67
N GLU A 27 -17.27 -1.86 30.92
CA GLU A 27 -15.92 -1.82 31.50
C GLU A 27 -15.00 -0.97 30.61
N ALA A 28 -14.68 0.23 31.11
CA ALA A 28 -13.48 0.95 30.75
C ALA A 28 -12.29 0.26 31.44
N ALA A 29 -11.32 -0.23 30.68
CA ALA A 29 -10.04 -0.69 31.24
C ALA A 29 -8.89 -0.46 30.25
N THR A 30 -8.19 0.66 30.48
CA THR A 30 -6.74 0.78 30.59
C THR A 30 -5.86 0.05 29.56
N ILE A 31 -5.28 0.84 28.66
CA ILE A 31 -4.10 0.51 27.87
C ILE A 31 -2.88 0.52 28.82
N GLN A 32 -2.24 -0.63 29.04
CA GLN A 32 -0.84 -0.72 29.47
C GLN A 32 -0.09 -1.68 28.50
N PRO A 33 1.12 -1.32 28.04
CA PRO A 33 1.92 -2.14 27.13
C PRO A 33 2.98 -2.93 27.90
N GLU A 34 3.06 -4.27 27.74
CA GLU A 34 4.27 -5.05 28.05
C GLU A 34 4.19 -6.50 27.49
N PRO A 35 5.30 -7.25 27.39
CA PRO A 35 5.97 -7.61 26.14
C PRO A 35 5.73 -9.06 25.67
N GLN A 36 5.91 -9.27 24.37
CA GLN A 36 5.76 -10.56 23.69
C GLN A 36 6.83 -11.57 24.14
N THR A 37 6.40 -12.68 24.76
CA THR A 37 7.23 -13.88 24.94
C THR A 37 6.92 -14.87 23.81
N VAL A 38 7.83 -14.98 22.84
CA VAL A 38 7.77 -15.98 21.76
C VAL A 38 8.39 -17.28 22.27
N LYS A 39 7.66 -18.39 22.21
CA LYS A 39 8.20 -19.74 22.48
C LYS A 39 8.95 -20.25 21.24
N PRO A 40 10.08 -20.96 21.39
CA PRO A 40 10.90 -21.42 20.27
C PRO A 40 10.25 -22.62 19.56
N PHE A 41 10.29 -22.60 18.22
CA PHE A 41 9.94 -23.72 17.35
C PHE A 41 11.22 -24.17 16.64
N ASP A 42 11.73 -25.34 17.05
CA ASP A 42 12.90 -25.99 16.45
C ASP A 42 12.50 -26.66 15.13
N GLY A 43 13.24 -26.39 14.05
CA GLY A 43 13.02 -27.05 12.76
C GLY A 43 13.79 -26.36 11.62
N GLU A 44 15.04 -26.76 11.45
CA GLU A 44 16.00 -26.30 10.45
C GLU A 44 15.51 -26.47 9.00
N ALA A 45 15.58 -25.40 8.21
CA ALA A 45 15.98 -25.46 6.80
C ALA A 45 16.52 -24.09 6.38
N SER A 46 17.84 -24.05 6.24
CA SER A 46 18.64 -22.91 5.85
C SER A 46 18.28 -22.40 4.45
N THR A 47 17.89 -21.14 4.35
CA THR A 47 18.11 -20.32 3.14
C THR A 47 18.24 -18.87 3.59
N ILE A 48 19.47 -18.50 3.99
CA ILE A 48 19.82 -17.14 4.37
C ILE A 48 19.80 -16.29 3.10
N ALA A 49 18.65 -15.71 2.77
CA ALA A 49 18.60 -14.55 1.89
C ALA A 49 19.28 -13.39 2.64
N PRO A 50 20.23 -12.66 2.03
CA PRO A 50 20.85 -11.53 2.70
C PRO A 50 19.78 -10.50 3.07
N PRO A 51 19.87 -9.88 4.25
CA PRO A 51 18.91 -8.87 4.66
C PRO A 51 18.99 -7.71 3.66
N ILE A 52 17.88 -7.45 2.98
CA ILE A 52 17.70 -6.24 2.17
C ILE A 52 17.78 -5.09 3.17
N SER A 53 18.94 -4.44 3.21
CA SER A 53 19.12 -3.18 3.93
C SER A 53 18.26 -2.15 3.21
N VAL A 54 17.01 -2.01 3.65
CA VAL A 54 16.10 -0.99 3.16
C VAL A 54 16.65 0.33 3.70
N LYS A 55 17.49 0.98 2.88
CA LYS A 55 17.84 2.38 3.07
C LYS A 55 16.54 3.15 3.36
N PRO A 56 16.48 4.00 4.39
CA PRO A 56 15.31 4.82 4.66
C PRO A 56 14.87 5.50 3.35
N PRO A 57 13.56 5.57 3.06
CA PRO A 57 13.08 6.26 1.87
C PRO A 57 13.71 7.65 1.86
N PRO A 58 14.23 8.11 0.70
CA PRO A 58 14.86 9.41 0.62
C PRO A 58 13.89 10.44 1.20
N VAL A 59 14.36 11.18 2.21
CA VAL A 59 13.66 12.38 2.66
C VAL A 59 13.61 13.26 1.44
N ILE A 60 12.43 13.34 0.81
CA ILE A 60 12.17 14.31 -0.24
C ILE A 60 12.18 15.64 0.49
N LEU A 61 13.37 16.23 0.59
CA LEU A 61 13.53 17.63 0.94
C LEU A 61 12.94 18.41 -0.23
N THR A 62 11.63 18.63 -0.20
CA THR A 62 11.03 19.75 -0.93
C THR A 62 11.51 21.01 -0.22
N ASP A 63 12.76 21.38 -0.44
CA ASP A 63 13.28 22.69 -0.06
C ASP A 63 12.51 23.72 -0.89
N GLY A 64 11.45 24.27 -0.29
CA GLY A 64 10.79 25.49 -0.72
C GLY A 64 9.77 25.41 -1.86
N GLN A 65 9.35 24.22 -2.32
CA GLN A 65 8.24 24.18 -3.29
C GLN A 65 6.91 24.52 -2.62
N ASP A 66 6.23 25.54 -3.16
CA ASP A 66 4.88 25.90 -2.77
C ASP A 66 3.95 24.71 -3.04
N LEU A 67 3.16 24.34 -2.04
CA LEU A 67 2.19 23.24 -2.14
C LEU A 67 1.22 23.49 -3.30
N ALA A 68 0.83 24.74 -3.55
CA ALA A 68 -0.03 25.09 -4.66
C ALA A 68 0.62 24.78 -6.01
N GLU A 69 1.91 25.09 -6.15
CA GLU A 69 2.69 24.79 -7.36
C GLU A 69 2.80 23.27 -7.57
N LEU A 70 3.05 22.51 -6.50
CA LEU A 70 3.11 21.05 -6.59
C LEU A 70 1.76 20.44 -7.02
N ILE A 71 0.65 20.92 -6.46
CA ILE A 71 -0.70 20.50 -6.86
C ILE A 71 -0.94 20.81 -8.34
N GLN A 72 -0.51 21.99 -8.80
CA GLN A 72 -0.62 22.38 -10.20
C GLN A 72 0.21 21.47 -11.12
N GLN A 73 1.44 21.15 -10.73
CA GLN A 73 2.29 20.22 -11.46
C GLN A 73 1.64 18.84 -11.59
N ILE A 74 1.13 18.28 -10.48
CA ILE A 74 0.46 16.97 -10.49
C ILE A 74 -0.79 16.97 -11.38
N THR A 75 -1.63 18.00 -11.26
CA THR A 75 -2.88 18.08 -12.04
C THR A 75 -2.64 18.32 -13.53
N SER A 76 -1.50 18.93 -13.90
CA SER A 76 -1.10 19.12 -15.29
C SER A 76 -0.62 17.85 -15.99
N VAL A 77 -0.32 16.77 -15.23
CA VAL A 77 0.14 15.51 -15.81
C VAL A 77 -0.96 14.90 -16.66
N LYS A 78 -0.65 14.75 -17.94
CA LYS A 78 -1.52 14.12 -18.93
C LYS A 78 -1.25 12.63 -18.94
N VAL A 79 -2.14 11.87 -18.31
CA VAL A 79 -2.10 10.41 -18.38
C VAL A 79 -2.35 9.99 -19.82
N SER A 80 -1.33 9.43 -20.46
CA SER A 80 -1.38 8.96 -21.84
C SER A 80 -0.86 7.52 -21.91
N GLY A 81 -1.45 6.74 -22.81
CA GLY A 81 -1.13 5.32 -22.96
C GLY A 81 -2.39 4.48 -23.12
N GLN A 82 -2.31 3.46 -23.97
CA GLN A 82 -3.40 2.50 -24.18
C GLN A 82 -3.38 1.37 -23.14
N THR A 83 -2.20 1.08 -22.59
CA THR A 83 -1.99 -0.01 -21.64
C THR A 83 -2.38 0.42 -20.23
N LYS A 84 -3.30 -0.33 -19.62
CA LYS A 84 -3.71 -0.15 -18.22
C LYS A 84 -3.03 -1.21 -17.36
N MET A 85 -2.61 -0.82 -16.17
CA MET A 85 -1.99 -1.72 -15.19
C MET A 85 -2.75 -1.63 -13.88
N LEU A 86 -3.08 -2.79 -13.30
CA LEU A 86 -3.70 -2.87 -11.99
C LEU A 86 -2.59 -2.82 -10.93
N ILE A 87 -2.62 -1.79 -10.08
CA ILE A 87 -1.68 -1.62 -8.97
C ILE A 87 -2.47 -1.81 -7.67
N ARG A 88 -1.96 -2.68 -6.79
CA ARG A 88 -2.51 -2.84 -5.43
C ARG A 88 -1.75 -1.95 -4.48
N PHE A 89 -2.47 -1.18 -3.69
CA PHE A 89 -1.91 -0.37 -2.61
C PHE A 89 -2.25 -1.02 -1.27
N ASP A 90 -1.35 -0.87 -0.31
CA ASP A 90 -1.60 -1.31 1.05
C ASP A 90 -2.77 -0.52 1.67
N ASP A 91 -3.52 -1.18 2.56
CA ASP A 91 -4.69 -0.60 3.23
C ASP A 91 -4.35 0.68 4.02
N LYS A 92 -3.12 0.80 4.53
CA LYS A 92 -2.63 2.02 5.21
C LYS A 92 -2.60 3.26 4.32
N HIS A 93 -2.43 3.10 3.01
CA HIS A 93 -2.26 4.22 2.08
C HIS A 93 -3.54 4.55 1.32
N MET A 94 -4.47 3.60 1.20
CA MET A 94 -5.75 3.78 0.52
C MET A 94 -6.59 4.97 1.04
N PRO A 95 -6.72 5.22 2.36
CA PRO A 95 -7.46 6.38 2.86
C PRO A 95 -6.92 7.71 2.35
N VAL A 96 -5.59 7.86 2.30
CA VAL A 96 -4.93 9.08 1.84
C VAL A 96 -5.15 9.25 0.34
N LEU A 97 -4.95 8.19 -0.45
CA LEU A 97 -5.16 8.22 -1.89
C LEU A 97 -6.61 8.57 -2.26
N ASN A 98 -7.59 8.04 -1.51
CA ASN A 98 -9.01 8.34 -1.71
C ASN A 98 -9.36 9.80 -1.38
N MET A 99 -8.57 10.49 -0.56
CA MET A 99 -8.77 11.90 -0.21
C MET A 99 -8.13 12.87 -1.21
N LEU A 100 -7.22 12.43 -2.08
CA LEU A 100 -6.56 13.29 -3.06
C LEU A 100 -7.55 13.96 -4.02
N GLN A 101 -8.55 13.20 -4.50
CA GLN A 101 -9.56 13.72 -5.41
C GLN A 101 -10.49 14.75 -4.75
N PRO A 102 -11.14 14.46 -3.59
CA PRO A 102 -12.05 15.42 -2.98
C PRO A 102 -11.32 16.66 -2.44
N ALA A 103 -10.11 16.52 -1.87
CA ALA A 103 -9.39 17.61 -1.23
C ALA A 103 -8.62 18.49 -2.22
N LEU A 104 -7.91 17.86 -3.18
CA LEU A 104 -6.93 18.56 -4.03
C LEU A 104 -7.27 18.51 -5.52
N LYS A 105 -8.41 17.88 -5.89
CA LYS A 105 -8.81 17.61 -7.28
C LYS A 105 -7.78 16.81 -8.08
N ILE A 106 -6.94 16.04 -7.37
CA ILE A 106 -5.91 15.20 -7.97
C ILE A 106 -6.46 13.78 -8.15
N ASN A 107 -6.44 13.29 -9.38
CA ASN A 107 -6.76 11.89 -9.66
C ASN A 107 -5.60 10.99 -9.21
N VAL A 108 -5.91 9.88 -8.54
CA VAL A 108 -4.90 8.89 -8.10
C VAL A 108 -4.04 8.41 -9.27
N VAL A 109 -4.61 8.23 -10.46
CA VAL A 109 -3.84 7.82 -11.64
C VAL A 109 -2.84 8.91 -12.05
N GLN A 110 -3.26 10.18 -12.05
CA GLN A 110 -2.36 11.30 -12.36
C GLN A 110 -1.24 11.40 -11.33
N PHE A 111 -1.58 11.28 -10.05
CA PHE A 111 -0.62 11.30 -8.95
C PHE A 111 0.44 10.21 -9.09
N VAL A 112 0.03 8.97 -9.38
CA VAL A 112 0.96 7.85 -9.56
C VAL A 112 1.86 8.07 -10.78
N ASN A 113 1.31 8.56 -11.90
CA ASN A 113 2.13 8.85 -13.09
C ASN A 113 3.15 9.96 -12.80
N PHE A 114 2.74 11.04 -12.13
CA PHE A 114 3.63 12.10 -11.69
C PHE A 114 4.78 11.56 -10.83
N LEU A 115 4.47 10.73 -9.83
CA LEU A 115 5.49 10.15 -8.95
C LEU A 115 6.46 9.26 -9.71
N VAL A 116 5.97 8.45 -10.65
CA VAL A 116 6.81 7.57 -11.46
C VAL A 116 7.73 8.38 -12.38
N GLU A 117 7.21 9.42 -13.03
CA GLU A 117 8.01 10.34 -13.85
C GLU A 117 9.10 11.00 -13.01
N ARG A 118 8.72 11.60 -11.88
CA ARG A 118 9.65 12.26 -10.94
C ARG A 118 10.72 11.30 -10.41
N PHE A 119 10.33 10.06 -10.10
CA PHE A 119 11.26 9.03 -9.64
C PHE A 119 12.31 8.70 -10.70
N PHE A 120 11.90 8.58 -11.96
CA PHE A 120 12.82 8.32 -13.07
C PHE A 120 13.67 9.52 -13.50
N GLU A 121 13.21 10.75 -13.23
CA GLU A 121 14.03 11.96 -13.40
C GLU A 121 15.12 12.04 -12.35
N THR A 122 14.77 11.73 -11.10
CA THR A 122 15.69 11.80 -9.96
C THR A 122 16.70 10.64 -9.97
N ASN A 123 16.33 9.50 -10.57
CA ASN A 123 17.14 8.29 -10.62
C ASN A 123 17.34 7.82 -12.07
N PRO A 124 18.13 8.55 -12.90
CA PRO A 124 18.31 8.22 -14.31
C PRO A 124 18.96 6.85 -14.52
N ASP A 125 19.80 6.40 -13.58
CA ASP A 125 20.50 5.11 -13.65
C ASP A 125 19.55 3.92 -13.67
N ILE A 126 18.38 4.05 -13.03
CA ILE A 126 17.36 3.00 -13.02
C ILE A 126 16.81 2.75 -14.43
N LYS A 127 16.66 3.80 -15.26
CA LYS A 127 16.26 3.63 -16.66
C LYS A 127 17.29 2.79 -17.42
N THR A 128 18.58 3.04 -17.17
CA THR A 128 19.68 2.29 -17.79
C THR A 128 19.67 0.83 -17.34
N LEU A 129 19.51 0.59 -16.04
CA LEU A 129 19.43 -0.77 -15.48
C LEU A 129 18.23 -1.56 -16.04
N MET A 130 17.05 -0.96 -16.09
CA MET A 130 15.86 -1.60 -16.67
C MET A 130 16.04 -1.93 -18.16
N LYS A 131 16.60 -1.00 -18.94
CA LYS A 131 16.88 -1.25 -20.37
C LYS A 131 17.85 -2.42 -20.56
N ASN A 132 18.88 -2.51 -19.74
CA ASN A 132 19.86 -3.59 -19.80
C ASN A 132 19.25 -4.92 -19.37
N SER A 133 18.42 -4.92 -18.32
CA SER A 133 17.68 -6.11 -17.89
C SER A 133 16.77 -6.65 -18.99
N LEU A 134 15.95 -5.81 -19.64
CA LEU A 134 15.10 -6.25 -20.76
C LEU A 134 15.90 -6.80 -21.94
N LYS A 135 17.00 -6.14 -22.32
CA LYS A 135 17.85 -6.60 -23.42
C LYS A 135 18.48 -7.97 -23.16
N ASN A 136 18.84 -8.25 -21.92
CA ASN A 136 19.40 -9.54 -21.55
C ASN A 136 18.33 -10.62 -21.49
N SER A 137 17.14 -10.31 -20.95
CA SER A 137 16.01 -11.25 -20.94
C SER A 137 15.53 -11.63 -22.35
N LEU A 138 15.61 -10.73 -23.33
CA LEU A 138 15.29 -11.06 -24.73
C LEU A 138 16.38 -11.87 -25.46
N LYS A 139 17.61 -11.93 -24.95
CA LYS A 139 18.69 -12.73 -25.53
C LYS A 139 18.68 -14.18 -25.06
N GLU A 140 17.98 -14.47 -23.97
CA GLU A 140 17.83 -15.82 -23.41
C GLU A 140 16.59 -16.57 -23.93
N ILE A 141 15.83 -15.96 -24.86
CA ILE A 141 14.68 -16.55 -25.56
C ILE A 141 15.08 -16.75 -27.02
#